data_AF-A0A0Q9CCX3-F1
#
_entry.id   AF-A0A0Q9CCX3-F1
#
_cell.length_a   1.000
_cell.length_b   1.000
_cell.length_c   1.000
_cell.angle_alpha   90.00
_cell.angle_beta   90.00
_cell.angle_gamma   90.00
#
_symmetry.space_group_name_H-M   'P 1'
#
loop_
_entity.id
_entity.type
_entity.pdbx_description
1 polymer ?
#
loop_
_entity_poly.entity_id
_entity_poly.type
_entity_poly.pdbx_seq_one_letter_code
_entity_poly.pdbx_strand_id
1 'polypeptide(L)'
;MKWKVSAAAAAAFALIAVGAPAAHAAVTSCTTELDDQVVAGDLVVPAGATCVLGGTTVQGSITVGDDAWLDATEAVIEGDVVATDAYGVLIDGASVGGDISSYTAGSRVGFLYLYDLRVAGSVAAGGVDVEISDSKISGNLSTQAATYVDLLRTSVGGDVTLGDSDFGVSVGGAVVGGSLSVTGTSRDALIGATSDGSADQWGNTVGGDLVLTGNTANLQVAGTTVHGAVRLADNAPAANFGPGNTAGSVEGDLTGTAPGALAASDQSVAVVIPEPRPGELTWSLEGSSGLVDLGVAEEQGDHFAASGDLVPVRVTDTRINAPAWSVSAQVGDFVAGGETVSGKYLGWTPALQENDGGAVAGAAVASGFVEGDGLSVARTLGSAEAGHARGSAVIGAELDLKLPLTVNEGTYNATLTLTALS
;
A
#
# COMPACT_ATOMS: atom_id res chain seq x y z
N MET A 1 -71.55 7.26 -51.41
CA MET A 1 -72.01 6.42 -50.29
C MET A 1 -71.64 7.15 -49.01
N LYS A 2 -72.62 7.56 -48.22
CA LYS A 2 -72.43 8.28 -46.95
C LYS A 2 -72.00 7.28 -45.88
N TRP A 3 -70.93 7.55 -45.12
CA TRP A 3 -70.83 7.04 -43.75
C TRP A 3 -70.15 8.03 -42.79
N LYS A 4 -70.58 7.94 -41.54
CA LYS A 4 -70.53 8.94 -40.47
C LYS A 4 -69.32 8.71 -39.55
N VAL A 5 -68.71 9.83 -39.14
CA VAL A 5 -68.33 10.28 -37.77
C VAL A 5 -67.66 9.26 -36.83
N SER A 6 -66.52 9.64 -36.24
CA SER A 6 -66.36 9.76 -34.78
C SER A 6 -65.11 10.57 -34.41
N ALA A 7 -65.33 11.66 -33.66
CA ALA A 7 -64.32 12.46 -32.99
C ALA A 7 -63.81 11.69 -31.77
N ALA A 8 -62.49 11.66 -31.57
CA ALA A 8 -61.86 11.18 -30.34
C ALA A 8 -61.02 12.33 -29.76
N ALA A 9 -61.20 12.54 -28.46
CA ALA A 9 -60.76 13.70 -27.69
C ALA A 9 -59.22 13.82 -27.61
N ALA A 10 -58.73 15.05 -27.75
CA ALA A 10 -57.36 15.43 -27.43
C ALA A 10 -57.24 15.66 -25.92
N ALA A 11 -56.56 14.76 -25.21
CA ALA A 11 -56.10 14.98 -23.84
C ALA A 11 -54.67 15.54 -23.89
N ALA A 12 -54.50 16.79 -23.47
CA ALA A 12 -53.20 17.43 -23.32
C ALA A 12 -52.49 16.86 -22.08
N PHE A 13 -51.46 16.05 -22.29
CA PHE A 13 -50.49 15.71 -21.25
C PHE A 13 -49.39 16.77 -21.23
N ALA A 14 -49.38 17.60 -20.19
CA ALA A 14 -48.23 18.42 -19.85
C ALA A 14 -47.14 17.49 -19.27
N LEU A 15 -46.09 17.22 -20.05
CA LEU A 15 -44.86 16.61 -19.53
C LEU A 15 -44.16 17.65 -18.63
N ILE A 16 -44.19 17.44 -17.33
CA ILE A 16 -43.23 18.05 -16.42
C ILE A 16 -41.96 17.21 -16.54
N ALA A 17 -40.98 17.71 -17.29
CA ALA A 17 -39.64 17.15 -17.30
C ALA A 17 -38.98 17.48 -15.94
N VAL A 18 -39.03 16.52 -15.02
CA VAL A 18 -38.16 16.54 -13.84
C VAL A 18 -36.77 16.18 -14.36
N GLY A 19 -35.93 17.19 -14.59
CA GLY A 19 -34.50 16.97 -14.82
C GLY A 19 -33.91 16.39 -13.55
N ALA A 20 -33.54 15.11 -13.56
CA ALA A 20 -32.63 14.59 -12.57
C ALA A 20 -31.30 15.37 -12.72
N PRO A 21 -30.70 15.89 -11.64
CA PRO A 21 -29.36 16.45 -11.75
C PRO A 21 -28.44 15.34 -12.29
N ALA A 22 -27.68 15.64 -13.34
CA ALA A 22 -26.56 14.78 -13.70
C ALA A 22 -25.66 14.70 -12.46
N ALA A 23 -25.47 13.49 -11.92
CA ALA A 23 -24.49 13.25 -10.88
C ALA A 23 -23.11 13.50 -11.51
N HIS A 24 -22.59 14.71 -11.34
CA HIS A 24 -21.18 14.96 -11.60
C HIS A 24 -20.41 14.11 -10.59
N ALA A 25 -19.55 13.20 -11.06
CA ALA A 25 -18.56 12.59 -10.20
C ALA A 25 -17.83 13.73 -9.47
N ALA A 26 -17.80 13.67 -8.15
CA ALA A 26 -17.06 14.66 -7.38
C ALA A 26 -15.59 14.53 -7.80
N VAL A 27 -14.96 15.64 -8.15
CA VAL A 27 -13.54 15.70 -8.52
C VAL A 27 -12.82 16.42 -7.41
N THR A 28 -11.80 15.77 -6.84
CA THR A 28 -10.99 16.31 -5.76
C THR A 28 -9.63 16.72 -6.31
N SER A 29 -9.24 17.98 -6.12
CA SER A 29 -7.88 18.43 -6.46
C SER A 29 -6.94 18.19 -5.28
N CYS A 30 -5.87 17.45 -5.51
CA CYS A 30 -4.84 17.17 -4.51
C CYS A 30 -3.58 17.97 -4.81
N THR A 31 -3.16 18.81 -3.86
CA THR A 31 -1.93 19.63 -3.95
C THR A 31 -1.06 19.52 -2.70
N THR A 32 -1.40 18.58 -1.81
CA THR A 32 -0.78 18.34 -0.50
C THR A 32 -0.90 16.84 -0.17
N GLU A 33 -0.76 16.51 1.11
CA GLU A 33 -0.94 15.17 1.67
C GLU A 33 -2.40 14.88 2.01
N LEU A 34 -2.82 13.63 1.82
CA LEU A 34 -4.11 13.06 2.23
C LEU A 34 -3.87 11.69 2.87
N ASP A 35 -4.06 11.60 4.19
CA ASP A 35 -3.84 10.38 4.97
C ASP A 35 -5.14 9.81 5.52
N ASP A 36 -5.30 8.49 5.38
CA ASP A 36 -6.44 7.70 5.89
C ASP A 36 -7.81 8.27 5.48
N GLN A 37 -7.90 8.88 4.31
CA GLN A 37 -9.13 9.51 3.81
C GLN A 37 -9.83 8.69 2.73
N VAL A 38 -11.12 8.97 2.56
CA VAL A 38 -11.90 8.48 1.41
C VAL A 38 -12.20 9.66 0.49
N VAL A 39 -11.64 9.63 -0.71
CA VAL A 39 -11.94 10.56 -1.79
C VAL A 39 -13.10 9.99 -2.60
N ALA A 40 -14.27 10.58 -2.44
CA ALA A 40 -15.44 10.23 -3.23
C ALA A 40 -15.26 10.74 -4.67
N GLY A 41 -15.15 9.82 -5.64
CA GLY A 41 -14.97 10.13 -7.05
C GLY A 41 -13.51 10.31 -7.46
N ASP A 42 -13.29 11.06 -8.53
CA ASP A 42 -11.99 11.19 -9.18
C ASP A 42 -11.06 12.13 -8.39
N LEU A 43 -9.76 11.87 -8.47
CA LEU A 43 -8.71 12.72 -7.91
C LEU A 43 -7.83 13.28 -9.02
N VAL A 44 -7.56 14.57 -8.98
CA VAL A 44 -6.67 15.25 -9.93
C VAL A 44 -5.50 15.83 -9.16
N VAL A 45 -4.28 15.50 -9.59
CA VAL A 45 -3.06 16.20 -9.19
C VAL A 45 -2.79 17.29 -10.23
N PRO A 46 -3.03 18.57 -9.93
CA PRO A 46 -2.88 19.65 -10.91
C PRO A 46 -1.43 19.79 -11.39
N ALA A 47 -1.23 20.46 -12.52
CA ALA A 47 0.09 20.68 -13.09
C ALA A 47 1.05 21.35 -12.08
N GLY A 48 2.27 20.84 -11.99
CA GLY A 48 3.33 21.29 -11.07
C GLY A 48 3.04 21.04 -9.59
N ALA A 49 1.94 20.36 -9.24
CA ALA A 49 1.59 20.07 -7.86
C ALA A 49 2.19 18.74 -7.39
N THR A 50 2.35 18.62 -6.07
CA THR A 50 2.67 17.35 -5.41
C THR A 50 1.44 16.87 -4.66
N CYS A 51 1.12 15.59 -4.82
CA CYS A 51 0.10 14.89 -4.05
C CYS A 51 0.73 13.68 -3.36
N VAL A 52 0.55 13.58 -2.05
CA VAL A 52 0.99 12.42 -1.26
C VAL A 52 -0.25 11.75 -0.68
N LEU A 53 -0.39 10.45 -0.90
CA LEU A 53 -1.51 9.64 -0.41
C LEU A 53 -0.98 8.55 0.53
N GLY A 54 -1.31 8.58 1.81
CA GLY A 54 -1.02 7.52 2.78
C GLY A 54 -2.29 6.79 3.21
N GLY A 55 -2.44 5.49 2.92
CA GLY A 55 -3.63 4.73 3.32
C GLY A 55 -4.96 5.20 2.71
N THR A 56 -4.91 6.15 1.76
CA THR A 56 -6.09 6.81 1.21
C THR A 56 -6.83 5.91 0.20
N THR A 57 -8.16 5.93 0.26
CA THR A 57 -9.04 5.29 -0.73
C THR A 57 -9.58 6.33 -1.71
N VAL A 58 -9.30 6.15 -3.00
CA VAL A 58 -9.87 6.94 -4.11
C VAL A 58 -10.89 6.08 -4.85
N GLN A 59 -12.17 6.45 -4.79
CA GLN A 59 -13.26 5.68 -5.40
C GLN A 59 -13.39 5.86 -6.91
N GLY A 60 -12.67 6.82 -7.48
CA GLY A 60 -12.60 7.09 -8.91
C GLY A 60 -11.20 6.88 -9.47
N SER A 61 -10.94 7.52 -10.60
CA SER A 61 -9.63 7.52 -11.25
C SER A 61 -8.74 8.65 -10.72
N ILE A 62 -7.42 8.47 -10.83
CA ILE A 62 -6.43 9.51 -10.59
C ILE A 62 -5.92 10.06 -11.93
N THR A 63 -5.94 11.38 -12.10
CA THR A 63 -5.27 12.07 -13.21
C THR A 63 -4.12 12.92 -12.69
N VAL A 64 -2.90 12.68 -13.18
CA VAL A 64 -1.68 13.42 -12.83
C VAL A 64 -1.28 14.33 -13.99
N GLY A 65 -1.28 15.64 -13.73
CA GLY A 65 -1.00 16.66 -14.74
C GLY A 65 0.49 16.85 -15.06
N ASP A 66 0.73 17.76 -15.99
CA ASP A 66 2.06 18.18 -16.43
C ASP A 66 2.96 18.62 -15.26
N ASP A 67 4.19 18.11 -15.21
CA ASP A 67 5.19 18.35 -14.16
C ASP A 67 4.71 18.05 -12.72
N ALA A 68 3.58 17.35 -12.58
CA ALA A 68 3.04 16.98 -11.28
C ALA A 68 3.71 15.72 -10.73
N TRP A 69 3.67 15.55 -9.41
CA TRP A 69 4.20 14.39 -8.71
C TRP A 69 3.11 13.74 -7.87
N LEU A 70 2.88 12.44 -8.10
CA LEU A 70 2.06 11.58 -7.25
C LEU A 70 2.95 10.61 -6.48
N ASP A 71 2.78 10.56 -5.17
CA ASP A 71 3.30 9.54 -4.28
C ASP A 71 2.10 8.89 -3.57
N ALA A 72 1.87 7.60 -3.79
CA ALA A 72 0.76 6.87 -3.22
C ALA A 72 1.24 5.61 -2.51
N THR A 73 1.20 5.63 -1.18
CA THR A 73 1.61 4.53 -0.30
C THR A 73 0.38 3.90 0.35
N GLU A 74 0.25 2.58 0.23
CA GLU A 74 -0.85 1.77 0.81
C GLU A 74 -2.26 2.24 0.41
N ALA A 75 -2.36 2.91 -0.75
CA ALA A 75 -3.62 3.44 -1.27
C ALA A 75 -4.51 2.36 -1.89
N VAL A 76 -5.82 2.63 -1.95
CA VAL A 76 -6.79 1.85 -2.72
C VAL A 76 -7.39 2.76 -3.79
N ILE A 77 -7.08 2.50 -5.06
CA ILE A 77 -7.56 3.28 -6.20
C ILE A 77 -8.51 2.39 -6.98
N GLU A 78 -9.81 2.69 -6.94
CA GLU A 78 -10.83 1.85 -7.58
C GLU A 78 -10.83 1.99 -9.11
N GLY A 79 -10.42 3.15 -9.64
CA GLY A 79 -10.35 3.45 -11.06
C GLY A 79 -8.95 3.30 -11.67
N ASP A 80 -8.70 4.12 -12.71
CA ASP A 80 -7.45 4.16 -13.46
C ASP A 80 -6.46 5.17 -12.85
N VAL A 81 -5.18 5.03 -13.15
CA VAL A 81 -4.17 6.08 -12.94
C VAL A 81 -3.67 6.54 -14.30
N VAL A 82 -3.85 7.82 -14.61
CA VAL A 82 -3.46 8.42 -15.89
C VAL A 82 -2.53 9.58 -15.63
N ALA A 83 -1.29 9.48 -16.11
CA ALA A 83 -0.27 10.51 -16.01
C ALA A 83 0.18 10.96 -17.41
N THR A 84 0.18 12.27 -17.64
CA THR A 84 0.63 12.87 -18.91
C THR A 84 1.61 13.98 -18.62
N ASP A 85 2.84 13.82 -19.13
CA ASP A 85 3.97 14.73 -18.90
C ASP A 85 4.26 14.97 -17.40
N ALA A 86 3.90 14.01 -16.54
CA ALA A 86 4.14 14.09 -15.11
C ALA A 86 5.63 14.10 -14.79
N TYR A 87 6.01 14.77 -13.70
CA TYR A 87 7.37 14.64 -13.17
C TYR A 87 7.61 13.22 -12.66
N GLY A 88 6.62 12.62 -11.99
CA GLY A 88 6.74 11.25 -11.51
C GLY A 88 5.45 10.69 -10.93
N VAL A 89 5.34 9.36 -10.99
CA VAL A 89 4.32 8.57 -10.30
C VAL A 89 5.04 7.48 -9.54
N LEU A 90 4.93 7.52 -8.21
CA LEU A 90 5.36 6.46 -7.31
C LEU A 90 4.11 5.86 -6.66
N ILE A 91 3.95 4.54 -6.77
CA ILE A 91 2.89 3.81 -6.09
C ILE A 91 3.50 2.60 -5.38
N ASP A 92 3.35 2.55 -4.06
CA ASP A 92 3.92 1.51 -3.21
C ASP A 92 2.86 0.85 -2.33
N GLY A 93 2.83 -0.47 -2.30
CA GLY A 93 2.01 -1.26 -1.38
C GLY A 93 0.51 -1.11 -1.58
N ALA A 94 0.07 -0.63 -2.75
CA ALA A 94 -1.29 -0.20 -3.04
C ALA A 94 -2.09 -1.20 -3.90
N SER A 95 -3.31 -0.82 -4.28
CA SER A 95 -4.08 -1.50 -5.33
C SER A 95 -4.73 -0.53 -6.30
N VAL A 96 -4.72 -0.89 -7.59
CA VAL A 96 -5.37 -0.14 -8.68
C VAL A 96 -6.38 -1.07 -9.38
N GLY A 97 -7.64 -0.68 -9.36
CA GLY A 97 -8.76 -1.44 -9.94
C GLY A 97 -8.84 -1.37 -11.47
N GLY A 98 -8.26 -0.33 -12.06
CA GLY A 98 -8.20 -0.12 -13.50
C GLY A 98 -6.81 -0.29 -14.10
N ASP A 99 -6.56 0.49 -15.15
CA ASP A 99 -5.29 0.56 -15.87
C ASP A 99 -4.37 1.64 -15.26
N ILE A 100 -3.06 1.48 -15.47
CA ILE A 100 -2.07 2.53 -15.20
C ILE A 100 -1.45 2.96 -16.53
N SER A 101 -1.50 4.26 -16.82
CA SER A 101 -0.88 4.84 -18.00
C SER A 101 0.00 6.04 -17.65
N SER A 102 1.25 6.05 -18.12
CA SER A 102 2.18 7.16 -17.89
C SER A 102 3.00 7.46 -19.13
N TYR A 103 2.75 8.61 -19.75
CA TYR A 103 3.44 9.00 -20.99
C TYR A 103 4.00 10.41 -20.89
N THR A 104 5.20 10.60 -21.43
CA THR A 104 5.76 11.94 -21.66
C THR A 104 6.09 12.14 -23.15
N ALA A 105 5.72 13.30 -23.66
CA ALA A 105 6.15 13.86 -24.93
C ALA A 105 7.07 15.08 -24.74
N GLY A 106 7.27 15.50 -23.48
CA GLY A 106 8.08 16.66 -23.10
C GLY A 106 9.58 16.40 -23.08
N SER A 107 10.36 17.46 -22.83
CA SER A 107 11.83 17.41 -22.76
C SER A 107 12.40 16.96 -21.41
N ARG A 108 11.54 16.80 -20.39
CA ARG A 108 11.91 16.31 -19.06
C ARG A 108 11.50 14.85 -18.98
N VAL A 109 12.47 13.98 -18.68
CA VAL A 109 12.23 12.57 -18.39
C VAL A 109 11.64 12.49 -16.98
N GLY A 110 10.40 12.00 -16.88
CA GLY A 110 9.76 11.65 -15.61
C GLY A 110 9.90 10.16 -15.32
N PHE A 111 9.24 9.67 -14.27
CA PHE A 111 9.32 8.27 -13.86
C PHE A 111 7.96 7.64 -13.53
N LEU A 112 7.86 6.32 -13.71
CA LEU A 112 6.78 5.47 -13.24
C LEU A 112 7.38 4.33 -12.41
N TYR A 113 7.24 4.43 -11.09
CA TYR A 113 7.73 3.43 -10.14
C TYR A 113 6.57 2.76 -9.43
N LEU A 114 6.45 1.45 -9.60
CA LEU A 114 5.35 0.62 -9.09
C LEU A 114 5.92 -0.51 -8.23
N TYR A 115 5.66 -0.47 -6.93
CA TYR A 115 6.19 -1.43 -5.98
C TYR A 115 5.08 -2.09 -5.17
N ASP A 116 5.19 -3.40 -4.95
CA ASP A 116 4.22 -4.21 -4.20
C ASP A 116 2.75 -3.88 -4.52
N LEU A 117 2.47 -3.83 -5.83
CA LEU A 117 1.21 -3.32 -6.35
C LEU A 117 0.35 -4.46 -6.90
N ARG A 118 -0.97 -4.35 -6.70
CA ARG A 118 -1.95 -5.14 -7.46
C ARG A 118 -2.66 -4.25 -8.48
N VAL A 119 -2.46 -4.54 -9.77
CA VAL A 119 -3.16 -3.89 -10.88
C VAL A 119 -4.13 -4.88 -11.51
N ALA A 120 -5.42 -4.55 -11.48
CA ALA A 120 -6.46 -5.38 -12.09
C ALA A 120 -6.54 -5.20 -13.61
N GLY A 121 -6.11 -4.06 -14.13
CA GLY A 121 -5.95 -3.79 -15.55
C GLY A 121 -4.53 -4.06 -16.08
N SER A 122 -4.13 -3.26 -17.07
CA SER A 122 -2.83 -3.23 -17.73
C SER A 122 -2.00 -2.04 -17.28
N VAL A 123 -0.68 -2.13 -17.50
CA VAL A 123 0.25 -1.01 -17.32
C VAL A 123 0.83 -0.62 -18.66
N ALA A 124 0.78 0.66 -18.98
CA ALA A 124 1.30 1.20 -20.23
C ALA A 124 2.15 2.46 -19.97
N ALA A 125 3.38 2.50 -20.47
CA ALA A 125 4.27 3.64 -20.25
C ALA A 125 5.09 4.03 -21.48
N GLY A 126 5.54 5.28 -21.55
CA GLY A 126 6.48 5.68 -22.60
C GLY A 126 7.14 7.04 -22.38
N GLY A 127 8.39 7.15 -22.82
CA GLY A 127 9.22 8.36 -22.62
C GLY A 127 9.73 8.56 -21.19
N VAL A 128 9.35 7.69 -20.25
CA VAL A 128 9.66 7.81 -18.81
C VAL A 128 10.63 6.70 -18.36
N ASP A 129 11.24 6.88 -17.20
CA ASP A 129 11.88 5.80 -16.45
C ASP A 129 10.79 4.83 -15.93
N VAL A 130 10.99 3.53 -16.03
CA VAL A 130 10.01 2.53 -15.57
C VAL A 130 10.66 1.52 -14.65
N GLU A 131 10.14 1.43 -13.43
CA GLU A 131 10.49 0.37 -12.49
C GLU A 131 9.22 -0.29 -11.97
N ILE A 132 9.17 -1.61 -12.07
CA ILE A 132 8.07 -2.41 -11.53
C ILE A 132 8.69 -3.55 -10.73
N SER A 133 8.44 -3.55 -9.43
CA SER A 133 8.94 -4.62 -8.55
C SER A 133 7.86 -5.20 -7.64
N ASP A 134 7.99 -6.49 -7.33
CA ASP A 134 7.15 -7.19 -6.35
C ASP A 134 5.65 -7.11 -6.62
N SER A 135 5.27 -6.96 -7.90
CA SER A 135 3.90 -6.56 -8.28
C SER A 135 3.15 -7.66 -9.03
N LYS A 136 1.83 -7.49 -9.13
CA LYS A 136 0.94 -8.31 -9.95
C LYS A 136 0.11 -7.44 -10.87
N ILE A 137 0.26 -7.66 -12.18
CA ILE A 137 -0.52 -7.03 -13.24
C ILE A 137 -1.39 -8.12 -13.87
N SER A 138 -2.71 -7.94 -13.86
CA SER A 138 -3.63 -8.96 -14.39
C SER A 138 -3.72 -8.91 -15.92
N GLY A 139 -3.60 -7.72 -16.51
CA GLY A 139 -3.56 -7.49 -17.95
C GLY A 139 -2.15 -7.55 -18.53
N ASN A 140 -1.86 -6.63 -19.45
CA ASN A 140 -0.58 -6.56 -20.16
C ASN A 140 0.35 -5.51 -19.53
N LEU A 141 1.64 -5.61 -19.84
CA LEU A 141 2.62 -4.54 -19.63
C LEU A 141 3.17 -4.09 -20.98
N SER A 142 3.08 -2.81 -21.29
CA SER A 142 3.68 -2.25 -22.50
C SER A 142 4.49 -0.99 -22.18
N THR A 143 5.76 -0.98 -22.60
CA THR A 143 6.58 0.23 -22.60
C THR A 143 7.04 0.56 -24.01
N GLN A 144 7.09 1.85 -24.33
CA GLN A 144 7.57 2.34 -25.62
C GLN A 144 8.46 3.56 -25.42
N ALA A 145 9.69 3.51 -25.90
CA ALA A 145 10.67 4.58 -25.72
C ALA A 145 10.83 5.00 -24.25
N ALA A 146 10.67 4.06 -23.31
CA ALA A 146 11.05 4.30 -21.92
C ALA A 146 12.55 4.54 -21.85
N THR A 147 13.02 5.40 -20.95
CA THR A 147 14.46 5.63 -20.79
C THR A 147 15.14 4.32 -20.41
N TYR A 148 14.69 3.67 -19.33
CA TYR A 148 15.03 2.28 -19.00
C TYR A 148 13.79 1.55 -18.47
N VAL A 149 13.89 0.22 -18.39
CA VAL A 149 12.85 -0.61 -17.77
C VAL A 149 13.49 -1.65 -16.86
N ASP A 150 13.11 -1.62 -15.58
CA ASP A 150 13.36 -2.72 -14.65
C ASP A 150 12.05 -3.41 -14.30
N LEU A 151 11.93 -4.69 -14.66
CA LEU A 151 10.81 -5.57 -14.34
C LEU A 151 11.30 -6.68 -13.43
N LEU A 152 11.16 -6.49 -12.13
CA LEU A 152 11.71 -7.39 -11.11
C LEU A 152 10.58 -8.07 -10.35
N ARG A 153 10.69 -9.39 -10.12
CA ARG A 153 9.77 -10.16 -9.25
C ARG A 153 8.31 -9.76 -9.48
N THR A 154 7.86 -9.77 -10.74
CA THR A 154 6.53 -9.27 -11.11
C THR A 154 5.80 -10.33 -11.93
N SER A 155 4.53 -10.56 -11.59
CA SER A 155 3.65 -11.43 -12.36
C SER A 155 2.79 -10.59 -13.30
N VAL A 156 2.83 -10.91 -14.59
CA VAL A 156 1.98 -10.29 -15.62
C VAL A 156 1.11 -11.39 -16.22
N GLY A 157 -0.21 -11.22 -16.15
CA GLY A 157 -1.17 -12.22 -16.65
C GLY A 157 -1.17 -12.35 -18.17
N GLY A 158 -1.02 -11.22 -18.87
CA GLY A 158 -0.97 -11.15 -20.33
C GLY A 158 0.45 -11.06 -20.89
N ASP A 159 0.59 -10.29 -21.95
CA ASP A 159 1.86 -10.07 -22.66
C ASP A 159 2.67 -8.95 -22.01
N VAL A 160 3.99 -9.04 -22.15
CA VAL A 160 4.96 -7.99 -21.81
C VAL A 160 5.65 -7.54 -23.09
N THR A 161 5.55 -6.25 -23.44
CA THR A 161 6.21 -5.64 -24.60
C THR A 161 7.05 -4.45 -24.17
N LEU A 162 8.37 -4.55 -24.30
CA LEU A 162 9.34 -3.53 -23.90
C LEU A 162 10.07 -3.02 -25.16
N GLY A 163 9.61 -1.89 -25.68
CA GLY A 163 10.06 -1.34 -26.96
C GLY A 163 10.94 -0.10 -26.82
N ASP A 164 12.03 -0.09 -27.59
CA ASP A 164 12.90 1.06 -27.85
C ASP A 164 13.45 1.73 -26.59
N SER A 165 13.78 0.95 -25.55
CA SER A 165 14.34 1.49 -24.32
C SER A 165 15.83 1.84 -24.47
N ASP A 166 16.14 3.13 -24.42
CA ASP A 166 17.45 3.67 -24.81
C ASP A 166 18.58 3.47 -23.78
N PHE A 167 18.23 3.22 -22.51
CA PHE A 167 19.17 3.01 -21.41
C PHE A 167 19.17 1.59 -20.85
N GLY A 168 18.33 0.72 -21.42
CA GLY A 168 18.39 -0.72 -21.20
C GLY A 168 17.10 -1.28 -20.61
N VAL A 169 17.10 -2.60 -20.49
CA VAL A 169 16.01 -3.42 -19.98
C VAL A 169 16.58 -4.48 -19.06
N SER A 170 16.06 -4.59 -17.84
CA SER A 170 16.33 -5.69 -16.92
C SER A 170 15.03 -6.42 -16.59
N VAL A 171 15.00 -7.72 -16.79
CA VAL A 171 13.87 -8.58 -16.44
C VAL A 171 14.36 -9.74 -15.58
N GLY A 172 13.98 -9.76 -14.31
CA GLY A 172 14.44 -10.78 -13.35
C GLY A 172 13.31 -11.24 -12.43
N GLY A 173 13.12 -12.55 -12.25
CA GLY A 173 12.06 -13.07 -11.39
C GLY A 173 10.64 -12.86 -11.95
N ALA A 174 10.50 -12.54 -13.23
CA ALA A 174 9.21 -12.27 -13.84
C ALA A 174 8.47 -13.57 -14.17
N VAL A 175 7.14 -13.54 -13.98
CA VAL A 175 6.23 -14.60 -14.44
C VAL A 175 5.24 -13.99 -15.42
N VAL A 176 5.45 -14.25 -16.71
CA VAL A 176 4.64 -13.73 -17.80
C VAL A 176 3.71 -14.84 -18.30
N GLY A 177 2.40 -14.63 -18.20
CA GLY A 177 1.40 -15.59 -18.67
C GLY A 177 1.35 -15.69 -20.19
N GLY A 178 1.53 -14.56 -20.88
CA GLY A 178 1.67 -14.46 -22.32
C GLY A 178 3.12 -14.48 -22.80
N SER A 179 3.39 -13.72 -23.85
CA SER A 179 4.72 -13.59 -24.46
C SER A 179 5.49 -12.41 -23.87
N LEU A 180 6.82 -12.52 -23.85
CA LEU A 180 7.74 -11.43 -23.50
C LEU A 180 8.47 -10.98 -24.77
N SER A 181 8.30 -9.71 -25.15
CA SER A 181 8.97 -9.08 -26.28
C SER A 181 9.86 -7.95 -25.81
N VAL A 182 11.14 -7.98 -26.19
CA VAL A 182 12.10 -6.88 -25.97
C VAL A 182 12.71 -6.49 -27.30
N THR A 183 12.45 -5.25 -27.72
CA THR A 183 12.80 -4.80 -29.07
C THR A 183 13.51 -3.46 -29.08
N GLY A 184 14.46 -3.30 -29.99
CA GLY A 184 15.04 -2.00 -30.32
C GLY A 184 15.86 -1.35 -29.21
N THR A 185 16.25 -2.07 -28.16
CA THR A 185 17.10 -1.45 -27.13
C THR A 185 18.51 -1.20 -27.66
N SER A 186 19.06 -0.03 -27.30
CA SER A 186 20.40 0.42 -27.68
C SER A 186 21.44 0.24 -26.55
N ARG A 187 21.02 -0.34 -25.42
CA ARG A 187 21.83 -0.66 -24.24
C ARG A 187 21.55 -2.09 -23.77
N ASP A 188 22.02 -2.42 -22.57
CA ASP A 188 21.90 -3.76 -22.01
C ASP A 188 20.44 -4.22 -21.98
N ALA A 189 20.18 -5.39 -22.53
CA ALA A 189 18.94 -6.14 -22.37
C ALA A 189 19.28 -7.44 -21.64
N LEU A 190 18.91 -7.48 -20.36
CA LEU A 190 19.25 -8.54 -19.42
C LEU A 190 17.99 -9.31 -19.05
N ILE A 191 17.86 -10.53 -19.57
CA ILE A 191 16.69 -11.39 -19.35
C ILE A 191 17.09 -12.56 -18.45
N GLY A 192 16.88 -12.39 -17.14
CA GLY A 192 17.25 -13.37 -16.11
C GLY A 192 18.76 -13.55 -16.00
N ALA A 193 19.53 -12.58 -16.48
CA ALA A 193 20.97 -12.63 -16.61
C ALA A 193 21.63 -11.41 -15.97
N THR A 194 22.85 -11.60 -15.49
CA THR A 194 23.78 -10.50 -15.18
C THR A 194 24.45 -9.99 -16.47
N SER A 195 25.09 -8.82 -16.40
CA SER A 195 25.73 -8.18 -17.56
C SER A 195 26.85 -9.03 -18.19
N ASP A 196 27.42 -9.98 -17.45
CA ASP A 196 28.44 -10.93 -17.92
C ASP A 196 27.87 -12.22 -18.53
N GLY A 197 26.53 -12.36 -18.56
CA GLY A 197 25.82 -13.53 -19.08
C GLY A 197 25.66 -14.68 -18.08
N SER A 198 26.04 -14.51 -16.81
CA SER A 198 25.66 -15.45 -15.75
C SER A 198 24.16 -15.37 -15.46
N ALA A 199 23.58 -16.40 -14.84
CA ALA A 199 22.21 -16.33 -14.37
C ALA A 199 22.10 -15.32 -13.22
N ASP A 200 21.10 -14.44 -13.30
CA ASP A 200 20.71 -13.59 -12.18
C ASP A 200 20.17 -14.46 -11.04
N GLN A 201 20.11 -13.90 -9.83
CA GLN A 201 19.56 -14.56 -8.66
C GLN A 201 18.09 -14.96 -8.84
N TRP A 202 17.38 -14.30 -9.77
CA TRP A 202 15.99 -14.58 -10.10
C TRP A 202 15.84 -15.03 -11.56
N GLY A 203 15.36 -16.25 -11.78
CA GLY A 203 15.00 -16.75 -13.10
C GLY A 203 13.62 -16.25 -13.57
N ASN A 204 13.37 -16.32 -14.88
CA ASN A 204 12.08 -15.90 -15.47
C ASN A 204 11.26 -17.11 -15.93
N THR A 205 9.94 -16.96 -15.96
CA THR A 205 9.01 -17.90 -16.61
C THR A 205 8.13 -17.15 -17.60
N VAL A 206 8.10 -17.60 -18.85
CA VAL A 206 7.29 -17.05 -19.94
C VAL A 206 6.38 -18.15 -20.48
N GLY A 207 5.06 -17.95 -20.39
CA GLY A 207 4.05 -18.92 -20.83
C GLY A 207 3.90 -18.99 -22.35
N GLY A 208 4.10 -17.86 -23.03
CA GLY A 208 4.13 -17.76 -24.48
C GLY A 208 5.55 -17.74 -25.03
N ASP A 209 5.77 -16.88 -26.02
CA ASP A 209 7.04 -16.76 -26.73
C ASP A 209 7.97 -15.74 -26.07
N LEU A 210 9.28 -15.94 -26.24
CA LEU A 210 10.28 -14.91 -25.96
C LEU A 210 10.75 -14.32 -27.29
N VAL A 211 10.45 -13.05 -27.54
CA VAL A 211 10.80 -12.36 -28.78
C VAL A 211 11.85 -11.30 -28.49
N LEU A 212 13.04 -11.44 -29.09
CA LEU A 212 14.14 -10.48 -28.94
C LEU A 212 14.53 -10.01 -30.34
N THR A 213 14.19 -8.77 -30.68
CA THR A 213 14.38 -8.26 -32.05
C THR A 213 15.01 -6.87 -32.10
N GLY A 214 16.00 -6.69 -32.97
CA GLY A 214 16.56 -5.35 -33.25
C GLY A 214 17.36 -4.75 -32.09
N ASN A 215 17.79 -5.54 -31.12
CA ASN A 215 18.56 -5.05 -29.98
C ASN A 215 20.04 -4.90 -30.37
N THR A 216 20.63 -3.72 -30.16
CA THR A 216 21.94 -3.35 -30.75
C THR A 216 23.08 -3.24 -29.74
N ALA A 217 22.92 -3.81 -28.54
CA ALA A 217 23.92 -3.78 -27.48
C ALA A 217 23.96 -5.11 -26.71
N ASN A 218 24.35 -5.09 -25.44
CA ASN A 218 24.58 -6.30 -24.65
C ASN A 218 23.26 -7.05 -24.40
N LEU A 219 22.97 -8.07 -25.20
CA LEU A 219 21.78 -8.91 -25.06
C LEU A 219 22.13 -10.23 -24.39
N GLN A 220 21.70 -10.39 -23.13
CA GLN A 220 22.01 -11.55 -22.29
C GLN A 220 20.71 -12.25 -21.86
N VAL A 221 20.69 -13.59 -21.97
CA VAL A 221 19.56 -14.41 -21.52
C VAL A 221 20.07 -15.56 -20.68
N ALA A 222 19.60 -15.70 -19.44
CA ALA A 222 19.97 -16.79 -18.54
C ALA A 222 18.80 -17.13 -17.61
N GLY A 223 18.82 -18.33 -17.01
CA GLY A 223 17.82 -18.74 -16.03
C GLY A 223 16.36 -18.61 -16.47
N THR A 224 16.08 -18.59 -17.78
CA THR A 224 14.76 -18.26 -18.33
C THR A 224 14.08 -19.49 -18.92
N THR A 225 12.88 -19.78 -18.45
CA THR A 225 12.01 -20.85 -18.95
C THR A 225 10.97 -20.27 -19.89
N VAL A 226 10.99 -20.68 -21.15
CA VAL A 226 10.06 -20.24 -22.21
C VAL A 226 9.21 -21.43 -22.66
N HIS A 227 7.91 -21.39 -22.44
CA HIS A 227 7.01 -22.49 -22.82
C HIS A 227 6.71 -22.51 -24.32
N GLY A 228 6.73 -21.34 -24.97
CA GLY A 228 6.65 -21.20 -26.42
C GLY A 228 8.02 -21.25 -27.11
N ALA A 229 8.12 -20.48 -28.18
CA ALA A 229 9.33 -20.32 -28.97
C ALA A 229 10.17 -19.13 -28.49
N VAL A 230 11.49 -19.30 -28.52
CA VAL A 230 12.43 -18.19 -28.53
C VAL A 230 12.61 -17.73 -29.97
N ARG A 231 12.34 -16.46 -30.27
CA ARG A 231 12.51 -15.85 -31.60
C ARG A 231 13.50 -14.72 -31.57
N LEU A 232 14.56 -14.86 -32.36
CA LEU A 232 15.68 -13.93 -32.43
C LEU A 232 15.79 -13.39 -33.86
N ALA A 233 15.71 -12.07 -34.02
CA ALA A 233 15.88 -11.42 -35.32
C ALA A 233 16.64 -10.10 -35.17
N ASP A 234 17.50 -9.79 -36.15
CA ASP A 234 18.13 -8.47 -36.29
C ASP A 234 18.87 -7.92 -35.05
N ASN A 235 19.32 -8.79 -34.13
CA ASN A 235 20.11 -8.38 -32.96
C ASN A 235 21.61 -8.26 -33.31
N ALA A 236 22.26 -7.22 -32.81
CA ALA A 236 23.68 -6.95 -33.08
C ALA A 236 24.39 -6.42 -31.82
N PRO A 237 25.23 -7.23 -31.12
CA PRO A 237 25.52 -8.64 -31.39
C PRO A 237 24.31 -9.55 -31.25
N ALA A 238 24.41 -10.77 -31.79
CA ALA A 238 23.41 -11.82 -31.55
C ALA A 238 23.25 -12.09 -30.04
N ALA A 239 22.06 -12.51 -29.62
CA ALA A 239 21.76 -12.79 -28.22
C ALA A 239 22.74 -13.82 -27.63
N ASN A 240 23.30 -13.54 -26.46
CA ASN A 240 24.16 -14.49 -25.74
C ASN A 240 23.35 -15.21 -24.66
N PHE A 241 23.28 -16.54 -24.78
CA PHE A 241 22.55 -17.37 -23.84
C PHE A 241 23.51 -17.97 -22.81
N GLY A 242 23.29 -17.61 -21.55
CA GLY A 242 23.92 -18.19 -20.37
C GLY A 242 23.31 -19.53 -19.95
N PRO A 243 23.67 -20.04 -18.75
CA PRO A 243 23.13 -21.29 -18.24
C PRO A 243 21.66 -21.18 -17.82
N GLY A 244 20.99 -22.33 -17.69
CA GLY A 244 19.67 -22.44 -17.06
C GLY A 244 18.47 -22.08 -17.94
N ASN A 245 18.69 -21.82 -19.22
CA ASN A 245 17.59 -21.54 -20.15
C ASN A 245 16.89 -22.83 -20.60
N THR A 246 15.57 -22.79 -20.73
CA THR A 246 14.78 -23.83 -21.40
C THR A 246 13.76 -23.20 -22.35
N ALA A 247 13.48 -23.88 -23.46
CA ALA A 247 12.55 -23.39 -24.48
C ALA A 247 11.77 -24.53 -25.15
N GLY A 248 10.56 -24.25 -25.63
CA GLY A 248 9.82 -25.17 -26.50
C GLY A 248 10.49 -25.33 -27.87
N SER A 249 10.95 -24.21 -28.46
CA SER A 249 11.77 -24.19 -29.67
C SER A 249 12.61 -22.91 -29.73
N VAL A 250 13.59 -22.89 -30.64
CA VAL A 250 14.44 -21.72 -30.87
C VAL A 250 14.50 -21.43 -32.37
N GLU A 251 14.22 -20.19 -32.74
CA GLU A 251 14.25 -19.66 -34.10
C GLU A 251 15.19 -18.45 -34.16
N GLY A 252 16.19 -18.48 -35.05
CA GLY A 252 17.18 -17.41 -35.22
C GLY A 252 18.55 -17.74 -34.61
N ASP A 253 19.50 -16.82 -34.79
CA ASP A 253 20.89 -17.00 -34.38
C ASP A 253 21.11 -16.58 -32.92
N LEU A 254 21.78 -17.45 -32.16
CA LEU A 254 22.25 -17.19 -30.79
C LEU A 254 23.74 -17.52 -30.64
N THR A 255 24.33 -17.00 -29.57
CA THR A 255 25.63 -17.41 -29.07
C THR A 255 25.50 -18.01 -27.66
N GLY A 256 26.54 -18.67 -27.17
CA GLY A 256 26.53 -19.28 -25.84
C GLY A 256 25.88 -20.66 -25.80
N THR A 257 25.12 -20.93 -24.73
CA THR A 257 24.52 -22.24 -24.44
C THR A 257 23.11 -22.31 -25.01
N ALA A 258 22.85 -23.29 -25.87
CA ALA A 258 21.49 -23.52 -26.37
C ALA A 258 20.52 -23.86 -25.22
N PRO A 259 19.28 -23.34 -25.23
CA PRO A 259 18.25 -23.71 -24.26
C PRO A 259 18.02 -25.22 -24.21
N GLY A 260 17.81 -25.73 -22.99
CA GLY A 260 17.34 -27.10 -22.78
C GLY A 260 15.90 -27.29 -23.26
N ALA A 261 15.52 -28.54 -23.53
CA ALA A 261 14.15 -28.87 -23.86
C ALA A 261 13.26 -28.89 -22.61
N LEU A 262 12.00 -28.49 -22.76
CA LEU A 262 10.98 -28.67 -21.73
C LEU A 262 10.64 -30.15 -21.53
N ALA A 263 10.30 -30.53 -20.30
CA ALA A 263 9.78 -31.87 -20.02
C ALA A 263 8.39 -32.04 -20.65
N ALA A 264 8.21 -33.10 -21.43
CA ALA A 264 6.95 -33.35 -22.11
C ALA A 264 5.87 -33.80 -21.10
N SER A 265 4.67 -33.20 -21.17
CA SER A 265 3.47 -33.53 -20.39
C SER A 265 3.45 -33.12 -18.91
N ASP A 266 4.44 -32.34 -18.45
CA ASP A 266 4.45 -31.78 -17.09
C ASP A 266 3.76 -30.40 -17.04
N GLN A 267 3.19 -30.05 -15.88
CA GLN A 267 2.71 -28.68 -15.61
C GLN A 267 3.80 -27.88 -14.91
N SER A 268 4.03 -26.65 -15.37
CA SER A 268 4.91 -25.71 -14.71
C SER A 268 4.13 -24.89 -13.68
N VAL A 269 4.72 -24.74 -12.49
CA VAL A 269 4.19 -23.90 -11.41
C VAL A 269 5.25 -22.85 -11.12
N ALA A 270 4.89 -21.58 -11.28
CA ALA A 270 5.74 -20.45 -10.96
C ALA A 270 5.05 -19.59 -9.91
N VAL A 271 5.83 -19.09 -8.95
CA VAL A 271 5.37 -18.17 -7.92
C VAL A 271 6.44 -17.11 -7.72
N VAL A 272 6.00 -15.86 -7.70
CA VAL A 272 6.83 -14.73 -7.28
C VAL A 272 6.73 -14.65 -5.76
N ILE A 273 7.88 -14.67 -5.09
CA ILE A 273 7.99 -14.39 -3.65
C ILE A 273 8.64 -13.02 -3.51
N PRO A 274 7.91 -11.99 -3.06
CA PRO A 274 8.46 -10.66 -2.91
C PRO A 274 9.38 -10.56 -1.70
N GLU A 275 10.13 -9.46 -1.61
CA GLU A 275 10.82 -9.14 -0.37
C GLU A 275 9.80 -8.90 0.75
N PRO A 276 10.01 -9.46 1.96
CA PRO A 276 9.09 -9.21 3.05
C PRO A 276 9.18 -7.75 3.49
N ARG A 277 8.03 -7.04 3.51
CA ARG A 277 7.99 -5.73 4.16
C ARG A 277 8.47 -5.84 5.61
N PRO A 278 9.31 -4.91 6.10
CA PRO A 278 9.77 -4.92 7.48
C PRO A 278 8.62 -4.90 8.50
N GLY A 279 7.48 -4.32 8.13
CA GLY A 279 6.32 -4.03 8.97
C GLY A 279 6.56 -2.86 9.91
N GLU A 280 5.54 -2.48 10.67
CA GLU A 280 5.61 -1.36 11.62
C GLU A 280 4.83 -1.63 12.91
N LEU A 281 5.07 -0.80 13.92
CA LEU A 281 4.28 -0.73 15.15
C LEU A 281 3.47 0.57 15.12
N THR A 282 2.15 0.45 15.08
CA THR A 282 1.23 1.58 15.20
C THR A 282 0.39 1.47 16.46
N TRP A 283 -0.06 2.62 16.96
CA TRP A 283 -1.00 2.67 18.07
C TRP A 283 -1.95 3.87 17.94
N SER A 284 -3.17 3.70 18.44
CA SER A 284 -4.22 4.72 18.38
C SER A 284 -5.19 4.57 19.55
N LEU A 285 -6.01 5.60 19.77
CA LEU A 285 -7.15 5.54 20.69
C LEU A 285 -8.39 5.09 19.91
N GLU A 286 -9.16 4.14 20.45
CA GLU A 286 -10.39 3.65 19.83
C GLU A 286 -11.58 4.62 19.98
N GLY A 287 -11.44 5.66 20.82
CA GLY A 287 -12.49 6.63 21.11
C GLY A 287 -12.48 7.86 20.21
N SER A 288 -13.66 8.41 19.93
CA SER A 288 -13.82 9.70 19.22
C SER A 288 -13.42 10.92 20.06
N SER A 289 -13.08 10.72 21.34
CA SER A 289 -12.58 11.73 22.26
C SER A 289 -11.54 11.14 23.20
N GLY A 290 -10.50 11.91 23.53
CA GLY A 290 -9.51 11.54 24.56
C GLY A 290 -9.96 11.77 26.00
N LEU A 291 -11.25 12.06 26.24
CA LEU A 291 -11.78 12.29 27.59
C LEU A 291 -11.99 10.95 28.30
N VAL A 292 -11.38 10.81 29.47
CA VAL A 292 -11.69 9.78 30.46
C VAL A 292 -12.59 10.41 31.51
N ASP A 293 -13.81 9.91 31.65
CA ASP A 293 -14.78 10.39 32.64
C ASP A 293 -14.89 9.39 33.80
N LEU A 294 -14.52 9.84 35.01
CA LEU A 294 -14.66 9.06 36.24
C LEU A 294 -15.96 9.36 37.00
N GLY A 295 -16.80 10.26 36.46
CA GLY A 295 -18.03 10.70 37.10
C GLY A 295 -17.82 11.59 38.32
N VAL A 296 -18.72 11.45 39.30
CA VAL A 296 -18.70 12.22 40.56
C VAL A 296 -18.21 11.30 41.66
N ALA A 297 -17.18 11.72 42.40
CA ALA A 297 -16.64 10.93 43.50
C ALA A 297 -17.64 10.79 44.66
N GLU A 298 -17.75 9.59 45.21
CA GLU A 298 -18.61 9.26 46.34
C GLU A 298 -17.79 9.17 47.63
N GLU A 299 -18.34 9.67 48.75
CA GLU A 299 -17.70 9.53 50.06
C GLU A 299 -17.80 8.08 50.57
N GLN A 300 -16.66 7.46 50.87
CA GLN A 300 -16.51 6.10 51.37
C GLN A 300 -15.90 6.08 52.78
N GLY A 301 -16.41 6.93 53.68
CA GLY A 301 -16.04 6.97 55.09
C GLY A 301 -14.71 7.67 55.40
N ASP A 302 -13.59 7.25 54.80
CA ASP A 302 -12.25 7.84 55.02
C ASP A 302 -11.60 8.43 53.75
N HIS A 303 -12.27 8.28 52.59
CA HIS A 303 -11.86 8.84 51.31
C HIS A 303 -13.07 9.14 50.41
N PHE A 304 -12.85 9.90 49.34
CA PHE A 304 -13.73 9.95 48.18
C PHE A 304 -13.26 8.93 47.14
N ALA A 305 -14.18 8.20 46.51
CA ALA A 305 -13.89 7.20 45.48
C ALA A 305 -14.61 7.53 44.17
N ALA A 306 -13.91 7.36 43.04
CA ALA A 306 -14.49 7.44 41.70
C ALA A 306 -13.85 6.38 40.80
N SER A 307 -14.62 5.83 39.85
CA SER A 307 -14.11 4.86 38.89
C SER A 307 -14.61 5.16 37.48
N GLY A 308 -13.89 4.64 36.50
CA GLY A 308 -14.22 4.77 35.09
C GLY A 308 -13.26 3.95 34.24
N ASP A 309 -13.48 3.94 32.94
CA ASP A 309 -12.66 3.17 32.01
C ASP A 309 -11.72 4.09 31.22
N LEU A 310 -10.49 3.63 31.04
CA LEU A 310 -9.57 4.23 30.09
C LEU A 310 -10.14 4.10 28.68
N VAL A 311 -10.00 5.16 27.87
CA VAL A 311 -10.23 5.06 26.42
C VAL A 311 -9.28 4.00 25.86
N PRO A 312 -9.78 2.90 25.27
CA PRO A 312 -8.92 1.78 24.89
C PRO A 312 -7.86 2.19 23.87
N VAL A 313 -6.67 1.62 24.02
CA VAL A 313 -5.54 1.80 23.11
C VAL A 313 -5.43 0.58 22.21
N ARG A 314 -5.57 0.77 20.90
CA ARG A 314 -5.23 -0.26 19.92
C ARG A 314 -3.75 -0.18 19.62
N VAL A 315 -3.07 -1.32 19.64
CA VAL A 315 -1.68 -1.48 19.20
C VAL A 315 -1.66 -2.52 18.11
N THR A 316 -1.03 -2.23 16.98
CA THR A 316 -0.87 -3.15 15.86
C THR A 316 0.60 -3.30 15.55
N ASP A 317 1.13 -4.52 15.64
CA ASP A 317 2.51 -4.84 15.27
C ASP A 317 2.52 -5.81 14.09
N THR A 318 2.99 -5.32 12.94
CA THR A 318 3.14 -6.12 11.71
C THR A 318 4.61 -6.49 11.44
N ARG A 319 5.54 -6.08 12.32
CA ARG A 319 6.99 -6.21 12.10
C ARG A 319 7.40 -7.67 11.98
N ILE A 320 8.14 -8.02 10.93
CA ILE A 320 8.44 -9.42 10.59
C ILE A 320 9.25 -10.18 11.66
N ASN A 321 10.11 -9.48 12.39
CA ASN A 321 10.93 -10.05 13.46
C ASN A 321 10.25 -10.00 14.84
N ALA A 322 9.02 -9.46 14.91
CA ALA A 322 8.23 -9.28 16.13
C ALA A 322 9.09 -8.80 17.33
N PRO A 323 9.82 -7.68 17.21
CA PRO A 323 10.61 -7.16 18.33
C PRO A 323 9.67 -6.75 19.48
N ALA A 324 10.16 -6.79 20.72
CA ALA A 324 9.34 -6.44 21.88
C ALA A 324 8.83 -4.99 21.80
N TRP A 325 7.63 -4.74 22.33
CA TRP A 325 7.07 -3.40 22.47
C TRP A 325 6.37 -3.24 23.81
N SER A 326 6.20 -1.99 24.25
CA SER A 326 5.39 -1.67 25.42
C SER A 326 4.68 -0.33 25.27
N VAL A 327 3.47 -0.25 25.82
CA VAL A 327 2.74 1.00 26.03
C VAL A 327 2.67 1.24 27.52
N SER A 328 2.99 2.47 27.92
CA SER A 328 2.96 2.92 29.31
C SER A 328 2.11 4.18 29.45
N ALA A 329 1.60 4.42 30.65
CA ALA A 329 0.88 5.63 31.00
C ALA A 329 1.40 6.25 32.29
N GLN A 330 1.27 7.57 32.40
CA GLN A 330 1.50 8.34 33.62
C GLN A 330 0.47 9.47 33.67
N VAL A 331 -0.07 9.75 34.86
CA VAL A 331 -0.97 10.88 35.08
C VAL A 331 -0.24 12.02 35.79
N GLY A 332 -0.46 13.25 35.32
CA GLY A 332 -0.05 14.45 36.04
C GLY A 332 -0.89 14.68 37.30
N ASP A 333 -0.57 15.76 38.02
CA ASP A 333 -1.40 16.16 39.15
C ASP A 333 -2.75 16.70 38.69
N PHE A 334 -3.77 16.39 39.47
CA PHE A 334 -5.13 16.88 39.34
C PHE A 334 -5.21 18.32 39.81
N VAL A 335 -5.77 19.22 39.00
CA VAL A 335 -5.86 20.65 39.31
C VAL A 335 -7.29 21.18 39.25
N ALA A 336 -7.68 21.99 40.24
CA ALA A 336 -8.95 22.72 40.26
C ALA A 336 -8.80 24.04 41.02
N GLY A 337 -9.16 25.17 40.42
CA GLY A 337 -9.26 26.45 41.15
C GLY A 337 -7.98 26.94 41.85
N GLY A 338 -6.79 26.47 41.44
CA GLY A 338 -5.50 26.76 42.10
C GLY A 338 -5.06 25.72 43.15
N GLU A 339 -5.93 24.76 43.47
CA GLU A 339 -5.60 23.57 44.27
C GLU A 339 -4.98 22.49 43.40
N THR A 340 -4.02 21.75 43.97
CA THR A 340 -3.35 20.63 43.32
C THR A 340 -3.47 19.38 44.18
N VAL A 341 -3.90 18.29 43.57
CA VAL A 341 -4.01 16.97 44.17
C VAL A 341 -3.11 16.02 43.39
N SER A 342 -2.25 15.30 44.09
CA SER A 342 -1.27 14.47 43.39
C SER A 342 -1.91 13.37 42.55
N GLY A 343 -1.38 13.14 41.35
CA GLY A 343 -1.78 12.04 40.47
C GLY A 343 -1.65 10.64 41.10
N LYS A 344 -0.93 10.53 42.23
CA LYS A 344 -0.67 9.25 42.91
C LYS A 344 -1.95 8.56 43.39
N TYR A 345 -3.01 9.32 43.57
CA TYR A 345 -4.29 8.83 44.06
C TYR A 345 -5.10 8.08 43.00
N LEU A 346 -4.69 8.12 41.73
CA LEU A 346 -5.26 7.29 40.67
C LEU A 346 -4.49 5.98 40.58
N GLY A 347 -5.19 4.87 40.77
CA GLY A 347 -4.76 3.51 40.44
C GLY A 347 -5.48 2.99 39.19
N TRP A 348 -5.11 1.80 38.74
CA TRP A 348 -5.77 1.13 37.62
C TRP A 348 -5.63 -0.39 37.61
N THR A 349 -6.43 -1.05 36.77
CA THR A 349 -6.30 -2.47 36.42
C THR A 349 -6.35 -2.62 34.91
N PRO A 350 -5.19 -2.76 34.22
CA PRO A 350 -5.15 -3.01 32.79
C PRO A 350 -5.80 -4.35 32.39
N ALA A 351 -6.44 -4.36 31.22
CA ALA A 351 -7.09 -5.54 30.66
C ALA A 351 -7.01 -5.55 29.12
N LEU A 352 -6.95 -6.74 28.55
CA LEU A 352 -7.02 -6.95 27.09
C LEU A 352 -8.47 -7.15 26.69
N GLN A 353 -8.94 -6.35 25.75
CA GLN A 353 -10.27 -6.46 25.15
C GLN A 353 -10.22 -7.30 23.87
N GLU A 354 -9.14 -7.17 23.10
CA GLU A 354 -8.80 -7.97 21.91
C GLU A 354 -7.31 -8.34 22.00
N ASN A 355 -6.92 -9.52 21.49
CA ASN A 355 -5.53 -9.97 21.58
C ASN A 355 -5.12 -10.98 20.51
N ASP A 356 -5.10 -10.54 19.25
CA ASP A 356 -4.56 -11.34 18.15
C ASP A 356 -3.02 -11.18 18.05
N GLY A 357 -2.47 -10.12 18.64
CA GLY A 357 -1.04 -9.78 18.66
C GLY A 357 -0.21 -10.39 19.81
N GLY A 358 -0.79 -11.29 20.62
CA GLY A 358 -0.06 -11.93 21.73
C GLY A 358 0.45 -10.97 22.81
N ALA A 359 -0.22 -9.84 22.99
CA ALA A 359 0.04 -8.87 24.05
C ALA A 359 -0.29 -9.44 25.44
N VAL A 360 0.30 -8.80 26.45
CA VAL A 360 0.08 -9.05 27.87
C VAL A 360 -0.31 -7.73 28.53
N ALA A 361 -1.40 -7.75 29.31
CA ALA A 361 -1.81 -6.59 30.10
C ALA A 361 -0.78 -6.28 31.21
N GLY A 362 -0.60 -5.00 31.50
CA GLY A 362 0.19 -4.55 32.63
C GLY A 362 -0.38 -5.00 33.97
N ALA A 363 0.46 -4.91 35.02
CA ALA A 363 0.01 -5.22 36.37
C ALA A 363 -0.99 -4.17 36.89
N ALA A 364 -1.94 -4.62 37.71
CA ALA A 364 -2.79 -3.71 38.47
C ALA A 364 -1.92 -2.85 39.42
N VAL A 365 -2.27 -1.58 39.53
CA VAL A 365 -1.58 -0.59 40.36
C VAL A 365 -2.61 0.02 41.30
N ALA A 366 -2.41 -0.18 42.61
CA ALA A 366 -3.29 0.41 43.61
C ALA A 366 -3.18 1.94 43.62
N SER A 367 -4.26 2.60 44.04
CA SER A 367 -4.20 4.02 44.40
C SER A 367 -3.21 4.25 45.54
N GLY A 368 -2.45 5.35 45.47
CA GLY A 368 -1.57 5.84 46.53
C GLY A 368 -2.26 6.28 47.82
N PHE A 369 -3.60 6.26 47.86
CA PHE A 369 -4.33 6.32 49.13
C PHE A 369 -4.15 5.02 49.94
N VAL A 370 -4.12 3.87 49.24
CA VAL A 370 -3.88 2.55 49.83
C VAL A 370 -2.38 2.33 49.98
N GLU A 371 -1.64 2.39 48.87
CA GLU A 371 -0.18 2.21 48.86
C GLU A 371 0.48 2.72 47.58
N GLY A 372 1.77 3.07 47.69
CA GLY A 372 2.61 3.42 46.54
C GLY A 372 2.28 4.77 45.90
N ASP A 373 2.74 4.91 44.65
CA ASP A 373 2.70 6.16 43.89
C ASP A 373 1.58 6.20 42.83
N GLY A 374 0.67 5.20 42.81
CA GLY A 374 -0.36 5.07 41.77
C GLY A 374 0.19 5.26 40.36
N LEU A 375 -0.50 6.08 39.57
CA LEU A 375 -0.12 6.50 38.22
C LEU A 375 0.67 7.81 38.15
N SER A 376 1.09 8.41 39.28
CA SER A 376 1.95 9.63 39.26
C SER A 376 3.34 9.41 38.68
N VAL A 377 3.71 8.16 38.44
CA VAL A 377 4.94 7.71 37.77
C VAL A 377 4.54 6.72 36.68
N ALA A 378 5.38 6.54 35.67
CA ALA A 378 5.06 5.67 34.53
C ALA A 378 4.77 4.22 34.97
N ARG A 379 3.70 3.65 34.41
CA ARG A 379 3.26 2.26 34.58
C ARG A 379 2.95 1.65 33.22
N THR A 380 3.31 0.38 33.03
CA THR A 380 2.98 -0.36 31.80
C THR A 380 1.48 -0.60 31.72
N LEU A 381 0.85 -0.19 30.62
CA LEU A 381 -0.52 -0.51 30.25
C LEU A 381 -0.59 -1.91 29.65
N GLY A 382 0.33 -2.22 28.73
CA GLY A 382 0.54 -3.55 28.18
C GLY A 382 1.78 -3.62 27.30
N SER A 383 2.17 -4.83 26.95
CA SER A 383 3.41 -5.12 26.22
C SER A 383 3.32 -6.43 25.46
N ALA A 384 4.18 -6.63 24.47
CA ALA A 384 4.45 -7.94 23.91
C ALA A 384 5.96 -8.20 23.88
N GLU A 385 6.35 -9.44 24.16
CA GLU A 385 7.74 -9.87 24.16
C GLU A 385 8.27 -10.08 22.73
N ALA A 386 9.59 -10.20 22.58
CA ALA A 386 10.16 -10.56 21.28
C ALA A 386 9.65 -11.94 20.81
N GLY A 387 9.24 -12.04 19.55
CA GLY A 387 8.65 -13.25 18.98
C GLY A 387 7.15 -13.42 19.26
N HIS A 388 6.46 -12.37 19.70
CA HIS A 388 5.00 -12.37 19.82
C HIS A 388 4.31 -12.59 18.46
N ALA A 389 3.02 -12.94 18.50
CA ALA A 389 2.23 -13.08 17.28
C ALA A 389 2.04 -11.71 16.64
N ARG A 390 2.29 -11.59 15.33
CA ARG A 390 1.96 -10.36 14.60
C ARG A 390 0.44 -10.18 14.56
N GLY A 391 -0.02 -8.96 14.76
CA GLY A 391 -1.44 -8.66 14.82
C GLY A 391 -1.75 -7.47 15.73
N SER A 392 -3.01 -7.35 16.11
CA SER A 392 -3.49 -6.24 16.95
C SER A 392 -3.88 -6.69 18.35
N ALA A 393 -3.74 -5.78 19.30
CA ALA A 393 -4.31 -5.90 20.64
C ALA A 393 -5.02 -4.60 21.02
N VAL A 394 -6.14 -4.70 21.73
CA VAL A 394 -6.84 -3.56 22.31
C VAL A 394 -6.71 -3.64 23.81
N ILE A 395 -6.08 -2.63 24.41
CA ILE A 395 -5.73 -2.58 25.82
C ILE A 395 -6.55 -1.47 26.47
N GLY A 396 -7.40 -1.85 27.42
CA GLY A 396 -8.12 -0.93 28.29
C GLY A 396 -7.58 -1.00 29.72
N ALA A 397 -8.14 -0.19 30.61
CA ALA A 397 -7.90 -0.29 32.05
C ALA A 397 -9.11 0.26 32.81
N GLU A 398 -9.52 -0.44 33.87
CA GLU A 398 -10.41 0.13 34.88
C GLU A 398 -9.58 1.09 35.76
N LEU A 399 -10.06 2.32 35.95
CA LEU A 399 -9.41 3.35 36.75
C LEU A 399 -10.09 3.46 38.12
N ASP A 400 -9.28 3.59 39.18
CA ASP A 400 -9.73 3.66 40.57
C ASP A 400 -9.09 4.88 41.26
N LEU A 401 -9.85 5.96 41.40
CA LEU A 401 -9.42 7.19 42.06
C LEU A 401 -9.87 7.17 43.52
N LYS A 402 -8.93 7.37 44.45
CA LYS A 402 -9.21 7.48 45.89
C LYS A 402 -8.54 8.70 46.50
N LEU A 403 -9.34 9.69 46.91
CA LEU A 403 -8.86 10.97 47.43
C LEU A 403 -9.09 11.10 48.94
N PRO A 404 -8.15 11.65 49.73
CA PRO A 404 -8.41 11.97 51.12
C PRO A 404 -9.58 12.96 51.28
N LEU A 405 -10.35 12.84 52.37
CA LEU A 405 -11.45 13.76 52.68
C LEU A 405 -11.03 15.23 52.92
N THR A 406 -9.72 15.51 52.98
CA THR A 406 -9.18 16.87 53.09
C THR A 406 -9.15 17.62 51.76
N VAL A 407 -9.44 16.95 50.64
CA VAL A 407 -9.53 17.60 49.32
C VAL A 407 -10.80 18.45 49.26
N ASN A 408 -10.67 19.68 48.78
CA ASN A 408 -11.79 20.62 48.62
C ASN A 408 -12.73 20.17 47.49
N GLU A 409 -14.00 20.62 47.54
CA GLU A 409 -14.93 20.40 46.43
C GLU A 409 -14.47 21.11 45.15
N GLY A 410 -14.65 20.47 43.99
CA GLY A 410 -14.31 21.04 42.69
C GLY A 410 -14.22 20.02 41.57
N THR A 411 -14.11 20.50 40.33
CA THR A 411 -13.86 19.67 39.15
C THR A 411 -12.36 19.65 38.88
N TYR A 412 -11.72 18.54 39.25
CA TYR A 412 -10.30 18.34 39.09
C TYR A 412 -9.96 17.69 37.75
N ASN A 413 -9.02 18.27 37.02
CA ASN A 413 -8.57 17.76 35.72
C ASN A 413 -7.10 17.38 35.78
N ALA A 414 -6.72 16.31 35.10
CA ALA A 414 -5.34 15.91 34.89
C ALA A 414 -5.15 15.41 33.46
N THR A 415 -3.90 15.44 32.98
CA THR A 415 -3.52 14.80 31.71
C THR A 415 -2.92 13.43 32.00
N LEU A 416 -3.47 12.39 31.38
CA LEU A 416 -2.86 11.07 31.30
C LEU A 416 -2.05 10.98 30.00
N THR A 417 -0.74 10.82 30.13
CA THR A 417 0.20 10.74 29.01
C THR A 417 0.49 9.28 28.68
N LEU A 418 0.23 8.89 27.44
CA LEU A 418 0.59 7.57 26.90
C LEU A 418 1.94 7.64 26.19
N THR A 419 2.79 6.65 26.40
CA THR A 419 4.09 6.50 25.71
C THR A 419 4.24 5.08 25.18
N ALA A 420 4.43 4.94 23.87
CA ALA A 420 4.79 3.68 23.24
C ALA A 420 6.31 3.60 23.05
N LEU A 421 6.87 2.42 23.29
CA LEU A 421 8.28 2.07 23.03
C LEU A 421 8.29 0.86 22.10
N SER A 422 9.09 0.96 21.02
CA SER A 422 9.14 0.01 19.91
C SER A 422 10.52 -0.57 19.67
#